data_AF-A0A2D7S276-F1
#
_entry.id   AF-A0A2D7S276-F1
#
_cell.length_a   1.000
_cell.length_b   1.000
_cell.length_c   1.000
_cell.angle_alpha   90.00
_cell.angle_beta   90.00
_cell.angle_gamma   90.00
#
_symmetry.space_group_name_H-M   'P 1'
#
loop_
_entity.id
_entity.type
_entity.pdbx_description
1 polymer ?
#
loop_
_entity_poly.entity_id
_entity_poly.type
_entity_poly.pdbx_seq_one_letter_code
_entity_poly.pdbx_strand_id
1 'polypeptide(L)'
;KKEELPSEYNDAHAGLRGYANSDLESSVVFSAGMNPRLYGYIASFDDFFPDNNGYIKKKIILKVSDYRSAVVQGKFLAKKGLWVSEYRIESGLNCGGHAFATDGFLMGPILAEFRDRRQDLVDETFNVLVSALERVNRIVPNNKLPIKVTAQGGVATAEEHNFLINHYNLDNIGWGTPFLLVPEATTVDKDTREKLRKAREEDLYLSNISPLGVPFNTLRGSSKEVEKFQKIAEGRPGSPCPRKFLALSNEYGNEGVCTASRLYQKNKIDENGISDQITDKTCLCMGLAATAVINYEITNRESKGVSICPGPNMAYFSEELTLSEMVNHIYNNVAGVVRSDRPNMFINELAMYLDYFSKKIDEQKANWDRASAKKLNTFANNMNHGIIYYKEMFNTIGDTFVEVQASVIQSLNDAKQRVNKMTDEVAILIENNQQ
;
A
#
# COMPACT_ATOMS: atom_id res chain seq x y z
N LYS A 1 -20.31 -26.09 19.90
CA LYS A 1 -19.32 -27.12 19.49
C LYS A 1 -18.13 -26.42 18.86
N LYS A 2 -16.89 -26.89 19.07
CA LYS A 2 -15.69 -26.41 18.35
C LYS A 2 -15.56 -27.14 17.00
N GLU A 3 -16.55 -26.99 16.12
CA GLU A 3 -16.52 -27.54 14.76
C GLU A 3 -16.09 -26.42 13.80
N GLU A 4 -15.10 -26.69 12.95
CA GLU A 4 -14.64 -25.73 11.94
C GLU A 4 -15.75 -25.48 10.91
N LEU A 5 -16.06 -24.20 10.67
CA LEU A 5 -17.05 -23.81 9.68
C LEU A 5 -16.44 -23.82 8.26
N PRO A 6 -17.26 -23.99 7.20
CA PRO A 6 -16.80 -23.81 5.83
C PRO A 6 -16.15 -22.45 5.60
N SER A 7 -15.24 -22.37 4.62
CA SER A 7 -14.45 -21.15 4.38
C SER A 7 -15.27 -19.87 4.11
N GLU A 8 -16.51 -19.98 3.62
CA GLU A 8 -17.39 -18.83 3.37
C GLU A 8 -17.84 -18.10 4.65
N TYR A 9 -17.61 -18.68 5.83
CA TYR A 9 -17.90 -18.09 7.13
C TYR A 9 -16.71 -17.33 7.73
N ASN A 10 -15.56 -17.27 7.06
CA ASN A 10 -14.48 -16.38 7.50
C ASN A 10 -14.85 -14.89 7.28
N ASP A 11 -14.18 -13.99 8.01
CA ASP A 11 -14.52 -12.57 8.04
C ASP A 11 -14.56 -11.91 6.65
N ALA A 12 -13.61 -12.25 5.76
CA ALA A 12 -13.55 -11.66 4.43
C ALA A 12 -14.73 -12.12 3.54
N HIS A 13 -15.10 -13.40 3.60
CA HIS A 13 -16.24 -13.92 2.82
C HIS A 13 -17.57 -13.45 3.42
N ALA A 14 -17.67 -13.37 4.74
CA ALA A 14 -18.85 -12.84 5.43
C ALA A 14 -19.08 -11.36 5.09
N GLY A 15 -18.02 -10.54 5.11
CA GLY A 15 -18.10 -9.13 4.71
C GLY A 15 -18.50 -8.96 3.24
N LEU A 16 -17.89 -9.74 2.34
CA LEU A 16 -18.25 -9.74 0.91
C LEU A 16 -19.71 -10.15 0.69
N ARG A 17 -20.19 -11.22 1.36
CA ARG A 17 -21.59 -11.66 1.26
C ARG A 17 -22.55 -10.59 1.74
N GLY A 18 -22.23 -9.92 2.85
CA GLY A 18 -23.04 -8.81 3.37
C GLY A 18 -23.17 -7.67 2.35
N TYR A 19 -22.05 -7.28 1.72
CA TYR A 19 -22.04 -6.27 0.65
C TYR A 19 -22.78 -6.74 -0.61
N ALA A 20 -22.59 -7.99 -1.01
CA ALA A 20 -23.21 -8.57 -2.21
C ALA A 20 -24.74 -8.62 -2.09
N ASN A 21 -25.25 -8.96 -0.90
CA ASN A 21 -26.68 -9.08 -0.63
C ASN A 21 -27.36 -7.77 -0.22
N SER A 22 -26.61 -6.65 -0.12
CA SER A 22 -27.21 -5.35 0.18
C SER A 22 -27.85 -4.71 -1.06
N ASP A 23 -28.66 -3.70 -0.86
CA ASP A 23 -29.24 -2.85 -1.91
C ASP A 23 -28.25 -1.85 -2.53
N LEU A 24 -27.06 -1.68 -1.93
CA LEU A 24 -26.07 -0.67 -2.32
C LEU A 24 -25.56 -0.85 -3.76
N GLU A 25 -25.66 0.18 -4.58
CA GLU A 25 -25.04 0.21 -5.91
C GLU A 25 -23.69 0.94 -5.84
N SER A 26 -22.60 0.19 -5.66
CA SER A 26 -21.28 0.79 -5.45
C SER A 26 -20.15 -0.10 -5.92
N SER A 27 -18.94 0.17 -5.43
CA SER A 27 -17.76 -0.62 -5.74
C SER A 27 -17.12 -1.21 -4.47
N VAL A 28 -16.55 -2.40 -4.58
CA VAL A 28 -15.70 -3.00 -3.55
C VAL A 28 -14.24 -2.96 -4.01
N VAL A 29 -13.35 -2.58 -3.09
CA VAL A 29 -11.91 -2.46 -3.37
C VAL A 29 -11.17 -3.69 -2.81
N PHE A 30 -10.56 -4.48 -3.68
CA PHE A 30 -9.66 -5.56 -3.28
C PHE A 30 -8.21 -5.06 -3.29
N SER A 31 -7.50 -5.35 -2.21
CA SER A 31 -6.13 -4.90 -1.96
C SER A 31 -5.33 -5.96 -1.21
N ALA A 32 -4.03 -5.69 -1.00
CA ALA A 32 -3.11 -6.60 -0.33
C ALA A 32 -2.95 -7.97 -1.03
N GLY A 33 -2.99 -7.95 -2.37
CA GLY A 33 -2.78 -9.13 -3.21
C GLY A 33 -4.05 -9.90 -3.55
N MET A 34 -3.88 -10.98 -4.30
CA MET A 34 -4.98 -11.79 -4.81
C MET A 34 -5.36 -12.90 -3.82
N ASN A 35 -6.66 -13.02 -3.52
CA ASN A 35 -7.22 -14.17 -2.80
C ASN A 35 -8.12 -14.99 -3.73
N PRO A 36 -7.62 -16.10 -4.33
CA PRO A 36 -8.38 -16.90 -5.29
C PRO A 36 -9.71 -17.45 -4.77
N ARG A 37 -9.79 -17.76 -3.47
CA ARG A 37 -11.02 -18.28 -2.84
C ARG A 37 -12.08 -17.20 -2.76
N LEU A 38 -11.70 -16.02 -2.24
CA LEU A 38 -12.60 -14.88 -2.15
C LEU A 38 -13.07 -14.42 -3.53
N TYR A 39 -12.15 -14.35 -4.50
CA TYR A 39 -12.50 -13.98 -5.89
C TYR A 39 -13.40 -15.04 -6.54
N GLY A 40 -13.22 -16.32 -6.21
CA GLY A 40 -14.13 -17.38 -6.60
C GLY A 40 -15.54 -17.19 -6.05
N TYR A 41 -15.64 -16.76 -4.79
CA TYR A 41 -16.91 -16.55 -4.10
C TYR A 41 -17.72 -15.37 -4.66
N ILE A 42 -17.08 -14.33 -5.22
CA ILE A 42 -17.79 -13.21 -5.88
C ILE A 42 -18.72 -13.73 -6.99
N ALA A 43 -18.31 -14.76 -7.73
CA ALA A 43 -19.10 -15.32 -8.83
C ALA A 43 -20.40 -16.03 -8.39
N SER A 44 -20.60 -16.19 -7.07
CA SER A 44 -21.85 -16.70 -6.50
C SER A 44 -22.95 -15.64 -6.40
N PHE A 45 -22.68 -14.38 -6.74
CA PHE A 45 -23.61 -13.26 -6.58
C PHE A 45 -23.91 -12.57 -7.92
N ASP A 46 -25.19 -12.49 -8.29
CA ASP A 46 -25.61 -12.02 -9.62
C ASP A 46 -25.34 -10.53 -9.87
N ASP A 47 -25.37 -9.69 -8.84
CA ASP A 47 -25.19 -8.24 -8.96
C ASP A 47 -23.78 -7.81 -9.42
N PHE A 48 -22.82 -8.74 -9.49
CA PHE A 48 -21.46 -8.49 -10.02
C PHE A 48 -21.32 -8.76 -11.53
N PHE A 49 -22.34 -9.33 -12.17
CA PHE A 49 -22.33 -9.62 -13.60
C PHE A 49 -22.91 -8.43 -14.39
N PRO A 50 -22.43 -8.19 -15.62
CA PRO A 50 -22.97 -7.13 -16.47
C PRO A 50 -24.34 -7.51 -17.03
N ASP A 51 -25.19 -6.50 -17.24
CA ASP A 51 -26.39 -6.63 -18.08
C ASP A 51 -26.09 -6.40 -19.58
N ASN A 52 -27.14 -6.43 -20.41
CA ASN A 52 -27.01 -6.21 -21.87
C ASN A 52 -26.40 -4.85 -22.23
N ASN A 53 -26.59 -3.83 -21.39
CA ASN A 53 -26.06 -2.48 -21.57
C ASN A 53 -24.66 -2.32 -20.96
N GLY A 54 -24.15 -3.35 -20.30
CA GLY A 54 -22.88 -3.32 -19.58
C GLY A 54 -22.95 -2.66 -18.20
N TYR A 55 -24.15 -2.45 -17.66
CA TYR A 55 -24.31 -2.00 -16.29
C TYR A 55 -23.96 -3.13 -15.31
N ILE A 56 -23.19 -2.80 -14.28
CA ILE A 56 -22.83 -3.69 -13.18
C ILE A 56 -23.16 -2.97 -11.88
N LYS A 57 -24.03 -3.58 -11.08
CA LYS A 57 -24.51 -3.00 -9.82
C LYS A 57 -23.43 -3.00 -8.73
N LYS A 58 -22.68 -4.10 -8.61
CA LYS A 58 -21.57 -4.26 -7.65
C LYS A 58 -20.25 -4.31 -8.41
N LYS A 59 -19.57 -3.17 -8.47
CA LYS A 59 -18.33 -3.02 -9.25
C LYS A 59 -17.11 -3.50 -8.47
N ILE A 60 -16.11 -3.98 -9.20
CA ILE A 60 -14.84 -4.44 -8.63
C ILE A 60 -13.74 -3.41 -8.93
N ILE A 61 -13.03 -2.99 -7.89
CA ILE A 61 -11.81 -2.18 -7.98
C ILE A 61 -10.64 -3.04 -7.52
N LEU A 62 -9.58 -3.12 -8.33
CA LEU A 62 -8.34 -3.79 -7.96
C LEU A 62 -7.25 -2.77 -7.65
N LYS A 63 -6.70 -2.82 -6.43
CA LYS A 63 -5.44 -2.14 -6.13
C LYS A 63 -4.27 -2.96 -6.65
N VAL A 64 -3.45 -2.36 -7.49
CA VAL A 64 -2.36 -3.03 -8.21
C VAL A 64 -1.06 -2.24 -8.10
N SER A 65 0.07 -2.95 -8.14
CA SER A 65 1.41 -2.39 -8.11
C SER A 65 1.99 -2.13 -9.50
N ASP A 66 1.53 -2.86 -10.51
CA ASP A 66 2.09 -2.84 -11.86
C ASP A 66 1.10 -3.38 -12.90
N TYR A 67 1.40 -3.16 -14.18
CA TYR A 67 0.55 -3.55 -15.30
C TYR A 67 0.37 -5.06 -15.41
N ARG A 68 1.43 -5.84 -15.15
CA ARG A 68 1.38 -7.31 -15.18
C ARG A 68 0.39 -7.85 -14.15
N SER A 69 0.41 -7.33 -12.93
CA SER A 69 -0.53 -7.67 -11.86
C SER A 69 -1.97 -7.37 -12.26
N ALA A 70 -2.21 -6.21 -12.90
CA ALA A 70 -3.52 -5.86 -13.43
C ALA A 70 -4.04 -6.84 -14.50
N VAL A 71 -3.20 -7.20 -15.47
CA VAL A 71 -3.56 -8.17 -16.52
C VAL A 71 -3.85 -9.54 -15.91
N VAL A 72 -2.99 -10.03 -15.02
CA VAL A 72 -3.14 -11.36 -14.40
C VAL A 72 -4.42 -11.45 -13.56
N GLN A 73 -4.64 -10.49 -12.67
CA GLN A 73 -5.82 -10.48 -11.81
C GLN A 73 -7.11 -10.18 -12.59
N GLY A 74 -7.04 -9.26 -13.55
CA GLY A 74 -8.14 -8.95 -14.48
C GLY A 74 -8.60 -10.18 -15.24
N LYS A 75 -7.67 -10.91 -15.88
CA LYS A 75 -7.98 -12.17 -16.57
C LYS A 75 -8.49 -13.25 -15.62
N PHE A 76 -8.00 -13.30 -14.37
CA PHE A 76 -8.50 -14.26 -13.39
C PHE A 76 -9.98 -14.04 -13.06
N LEU A 77 -10.39 -12.78 -12.83
CA LEU A 77 -11.79 -12.43 -12.58
C LEU A 77 -12.64 -12.56 -13.84
N ALA A 78 -12.14 -12.12 -15.00
CA ALA A 78 -12.83 -12.26 -16.28
C ALA A 78 -13.15 -13.72 -16.61
N LYS A 79 -12.25 -14.67 -16.31
CA LYS A 79 -12.49 -16.13 -16.46
C LYS A 79 -13.67 -16.65 -15.63
N LYS A 80 -14.11 -15.89 -14.62
CA LYS A 80 -15.26 -16.17 -13.76
C LYS A 80 -16.52 -15.39 -14.17
N GLY A 81 -16.47 -14.64 -15.29
CA GLY A 81 -17.55 -13.77 -15.74
C GLY A 81 -17.62 -12.42 -15.00
N LEU A 82 -16.55 -12.05 -14.27
CA LEU A 82 -16.51 -10.85 -13.44
C LEU A 82 -15.64 -9.76 -14.08
N TRP A 83 -16.11 -8.52 -14.06
CA TRP A 83 -15.40 -7.39 -14.66
C TRP A 83 -14.73 -6.50 -13.62
N VAL A 84 -13.49 -6.10 -13.88
CA VAL A 84 -12.78 -5.09 -13.09
C VAL A 84 -13.12 -3.71 -13.66
N SER A 85 -13.85 -2.92 -12.88
CA SER A 85 -14.30 -1.58 -13.31
C SER A 85 -13.23 -0.50 -13.09
N GLU A 86 -12.28 -0.72 -12.18
CA GLU A 86 -11.19 0.21 -11.91
C GLU A 86 -9.91 -0.54 -11.51
N TYR A 87 -8.78 -0.12 -12.10
CA TYR A 87 -7.44 -0.46 -11.66
C TYR A 87 -6.85 0.74 -10.93
N ARG A 88 -6.63 0.60 -9.62
CA ARG A 88 -6.08 1.64 -8.75
C ARG A 88 -4.62 1.36 -8.46
N ILE A 89 -3.74 2.09 -9.13
CA ILE A 89 -2.29 1.93 -9.06
C ILE A 89 -1.79 2.57 -7.76
N GLU A 90 -0.99 1.84 -6.99
CA GLU A 90 -0.39 2.36 -5.75
C GLU A 90 1.14 2.39 -5.86
N SER A 91 1.74 3.49 -5.39
CA SER A 91 3.18 3.48 -5.10
C SER A 91 3.49 2.40 -4.06
N GLY A 92 4.54 1.63 -4.31
CA GLY A 92 4.98 0.54 -3.43
C GLY A 92 5.53 1.02 -2.08
N LEU A 93 6.10 2.23 -2.02
CA LEU A 93 6.75 2.79 -0.82
C LEU A 93 6.20 4.15 -0.38
N ASN A 94 5.64 4.95 -1.28
CA ASN A 94 5.24 6.34 -1.02
C ASN A 94 3.77 6.48 -0.52
N CYS A 95 3.17 5.37 -0.11
CA CYS A 95 1.82 5.29 0.47
C CYS A 95 1.87 5.15 2.00
N GLY A 96 0.77 5.46 2.69
CA GLY A 96 0.61 5.06 4.10
C GLY A 96 0.26 3.58 4.26
N GLY A 97 0.31 3.07 5.49
CA GLY A 97 -0.05 1.67 5.79
C GLY A 97 1.05 0.67 5.44
N HIS A 98 0.66 -0.51 4.95
CA HIS A 98 1.60 -1.54 4.50
C HIS A 98 2.32 -1.09 3.23
N ALA A 99 3.62 -1.29 3.19
CA ALA A 99 4.44 -1.00 2.02
C ALA A 99 4.82 -2.30 1.30
N PHE A 100 4.66 -2.30 -0.02
CA PHE A 100 4.96 -3.41 -0.90
C PHE A 100 5.94 -2.92 -1.97
N ALA A 101 7.21 -2.84 -1.59
CA ALA A 101 8.28 -2.44 -2.51
C ALA A 101 8.29 -3.38 -3.73
N THR A 102 8.34 -2.78 -4.92
CA THR A 102 8.57 -3.54 -6.15
C THR A 102 10.06 -3.88 -6.27
N ASP A 103 10.42 -4.66 -7.29
CA ASP A 103 11.82 -4.94 -7.64
C ASP A 103 12.49 -3.72 -8.33
N GLY A 104 12.31 -2.51 -7.79
CA GLY A 104 12.90 -1.26 -8.29
C GLY A 104 12.10 -0.57 -9.40
N PHE A 105 10.84 -0.97 -9.64
CA PHE A 105 9.95 -0.27 -10.56
C PHE A 105 9.38 0.99 -9.89
N LEU A 106 9.73 2.15 -10.44
CA LEU A 106 9.22 3.46 -10.01
C LEU A 106 7.83 3.72 -10.60
N MET A 107 7.04 4.58 -9.94
CA MET A 107 5.64 4.82 -10.28
C MET A 107 5.46 5.40 -11.70
N GLY A 108 6.28 6.36 -12.14
CA GLY A 108 6.09 6.97 -13.45
C GLY A 108 6.12 5.99 -14.63
N PRO A 109 7.16 5.13 -14.78
CA PRO A 109 7.17 4.08 -15.80
C PRO A 109 5.96 3.14 -15.73
N ILE A 110 5.49 2.79 -14.52
CA ILE A 110 4.28 1.97 -14.35
C ILE A 110 3.07 2.71 -14.92
N LEU A 111 2.87 3.98 -14.55
CA LEU A 111 1.76 4.79 -15.04
C LEU A 111 1.82 4.98 -16.56
N ALA A 112 3.03 5.15 -17.13
CA ALA A 112 3.23 5.23 -18.58
C ALA A 112 2.77 3.94 -19.28
N GLU A 113 3.11 2.77 -18.73
CA GLU A 113 2.66 1.49 -19.29
C GLU A 113 1.13 1.38 -19.27
N PHE A 114 0.48 1.78 -18.18
CA PHE A 114 -0.99 1.80 -18.12
C PHE A 114 -1.61 2.77 -19.12
N ARG A 115 -1.02 3.97 -19.32
CA ARG A 115 -1.47 4.92 -20.34
C ARG A 115 -1.37 4.30 -21.74
N ASP A 116 -0.19 3.79 -22.07
CA ASP A 116 0.15 3.36 -23.43
C ASP A 116 -0.54 2.05 -23.81
N ARG A 117 -0.81 1.18 -22.82
CA ARG A 117 -1.41 -0.14 -23.02
C ARG A 117 -2.83 -0.28 -22.46
N ARG A 118 -3.49 0.84 -22.16
CA ARG A 118 -4.86 0.84 -21.61
C ARG A 118 -5.83 0.02 -22.46
N GLN A 119 -5.76 0.16 -23.79
CA GLN A 119 -6.65 -0.55 -24.70
C GLN A 119 -6.35 -2.04 -24.76
N ASP A 120 -5.07 -2.44 -24.73
CA ASP A 120 -4.67 -3.85 -24.65
C ASP A 120 -5.28 -4.50 -23.40
N LEU A 121 -5.20 -3.83 -22.24
CA LEU A 121 -5.76 -4.32 -20.99
C LEU A 121 -7.28 -4.55 -21.11
N VAL A 122 -8.00 -3.59 -21.69
CA VAL A 122 -9.45 -3.71 -21.93
C VAL A 122 -9.73 -4.89 -22.85
N ASP A 123 -9.06 -4.97 -23.99
CA ASP A 123 -9.34 -5.95 -25.03
C ASP A 123 -9.03 -7.37 -24.57
N GLU A 124 -7.86 -7.57 -23.95
CA GLU A 124 -7.45 -8.88 -23.46
C GLU A 124 -8.33 -9.39 -22.32
N THR A 125 -8.81 -8.51 -21.44
CA THR A 125 -9.69 -8.91 -20.33
C THR A 125 -11.14 -9.07 -20.79
N PHE A 126 -11.64 -8.22 -21.69
CA PHE A 126 -13.00 -8.29 -22.20
C PHE A 126 -13.20 -9.54 -23.06
N ASN A 127 -12.24 -9.90 -23.92
CA ASN A 127 -12.33 -11.13 -24.71
C ASN A 127 -12.44 -12.37 -23.81
N VAL A 128 -11.69 -12.39 -22.71
CA VAL A 128 -11.78 -13.47 -21.71
C VAL A 128 -13.12 -13.47 -20.98
N LEU A 129 -13.67 -12.28 -20.68
CA LEU A 129 -14.98 -12.12 -20.04
C LEU A 129 -16.09 -12.69 -20.92
N VAL A 130 -16.13 -12.30 -22.21
CA VAL A 130 -17.15 -12.76 -23.17
C VAL A 130 -17.17 -14.28 -23.24
N SER A 131 -16.01 -14.91 -23.49
CA SER A 131 -15.92 -16.37 -23.54
C SER A 131 -16.34 -17.05 -22.24
N ALA A 132 -16.10 -16.42 -21.08
CA ALA A 132 -16.52 -16.95 -19.80
C ALA A 132 -18.03 -16.87 -19.61
N LEU A 133 -18.66 -15.75 -19.96
CA LEU A 133 -20.10 -15.52 -19.87
C LEU A 133 -20.89 -16.46 -20.78
N GLU A 134 -20.45 -16.63 -22.04
CA GLU A 134 -21.04 -17.57 -23.00
C GLU A 134 -21.02 -19.01 -22.47
N ARG A 135 -19.87 -19.45 -21.93
CA ARG A 135 -19.70 -20.81 -21.40
C ARG A 135 -20.63 -21.11 -20.22
N VAL A 136 -20.95 -20.11 -19.40
CA VAL A 136 -21.87 -20.26 -18.26
C VAL A 136 -23.28 -19.79 -18.57
N ASN A 137 -23.58 -19.55 -19.85
CA ASN A 137 -24.89 -19.12 -20.37
C ASN A 137 -25.46 -17.88 -19.65
N ARG A 138 -24.60 -16.90 -19.37
CA ARG A 138 -24.95 -15.58 -18.82
C ARG A 138 -25.01 -14.52 -19.92
N ILE A 139 -25.63 -13.39 -19.59
CA ILE A 139 -25.73 -12.23 -20.48
C ILE A 139 -24.34 -11.76 -20.90
N VAL A 140 -24.14 -11.57 -22.20
CA VAL A 140 -22.96 -10.92 -22.78
C VAL A 140 -23.33 -9.47 -23.09
N PRO A 141 -22.57 -8.47 -22.60
CA PRO A 141 -22.87 -7.06 -22.86
C PRO A 141 -22.67 -6.74 -24.35
N ASN A 142 -23.51 -5.86 -24.89
CA ASN A 142 -23.49 -5.47 -26.31
C ASN A 142 -22.24 -4.68 -26.72
N ASN A 143 -21.59 -4.03 -25.74
CA ASN A 143 -20.42 -3.18 -25.96
C ASN A 143 -19.29 -3.57 -25.00
N LYS A 144 -18.05 -3.20 -25.37
CA LYS A 144 -16.90 -3.31 -24.46
C LYS A 144 -17.18 -2.51 -23.19
N LEU A 145 -16.93 -3.13 -22.04
CA LEU A 145 -17.10 -2.48 -20.74
C LEU A 145 -15.95 -1.49 -20.51
N PRO A 146 -16.23 -0.29 -19.97
CA PRO A 146 -15.17 0.66 -19.66
C PRO A 146 -14.37 0.22 -18.43
N ILE A 147 -13.11 0.63 -18.38
CA ILE A 147 -12.28 0.61 -17.18
C ILE A 147 -11.86 2.02 -16.80
N LYS A 148 -11.75 2.27 -15.49
CA LYS A 148 -11.02 3.41 -14.95
C LYS A 148 -9.61 3.00 -14.56
N VAL A 149 -8.65 3.89 -14.76
CA VAL A 149 -7.28 3.77 -14.26
C VAL A 149 -7.03 4.96 -13.35
N THR A 150 -6.79 4.71 -12.07
CA THR A 150 -6.53 5.73 -11.06
C THR A 150 -5.18 5.47 -10.41
N ALA A 151 -4.60 6.49 -9.78
CA ALA A 151 -3.32 6.36 -9.10
C ALA A 151 -3.33 7.03 -7.72
N GLN A 152 -2.49 6.54 -6.82
CA GLN A 152 -2.29 7.15 -5.51
C GLN A 152 -0.90 6.80 -4.96
N GLY A 153 -0.41 7.66 -4.08
CA GLY A 153 0.91 7.53 -3.47
C GLY A 153 1.70 8.82 -3.61
N GLY A 154 2.00 9.42 -2.47
CA GLY A 154 2.86 10.60 -2.36
C GLY A 154 2.41 11.89 -3.02
N VAL A 155 1.22 11.97 -3.58
CA VAL A 155 0.68 13.23 -4.12
C VAL A 155 0.38 14.19 -2.96
N ALA A 156 0.86 15.43 -3.09
CA ALA A 156 0.74 16.45 -2.07
C ALA A 156 0.41 17.84 -2.61
N THR A 157 0.42 18.08 -3.92
CA THR A 157 0.00 19.39 -4.49
C THR A 157 -1.02 19.24 -5.61
N ALA A 158 -1.77 20.30 -5.92
CA ALA A 158 -2.68 20.29 -7.06
C ALA A 158 -1.93 20.18 -8.40
N GLU A 159 -0.70 20.72 -8.48
CA GLU A 159 0.14 20.59 -9.66
C GLU A 159 0.52 19.12 -9.91
N GLU A 160 0.95 18.39 -8.87
CA GLU A 160 1.20 16.94 -8.97
C GLU A 160 -0.06 16.17 -9.34
N HIS A 161 -1.20 16.50 -8.72
CA HIS A 161 -2.49 15.89 -9.03
C HIS A 161 -2.85 16.06 -10.51
N ASN A 162 -2.82 17.30 -11.02
CA ASN A 162 -3.18 17.62 -12.39
C ASN A 162 -2.18 17.05 -13.39
N PHE A 163 -0.90 17.07 -13.05
CA PHE A 163 0.15 16.46 -13.87
C PHE A 163 -0.14 14.96 -14.08
N LEU A 164 -0.46 14.22 -13.02
CA LEU A 164 -0.73 12.80 -13.12
C LEU A 164 -1.95 12.51 -14.00
N ILE A 165 -3.03 13.28 -13.87
CA ILE A 165 -4.22 13.15 -14.73
C ILE A 165 -3.84 13.38 -16.19
N ASN A 166 -3.18 14.51 -16.49
CA ASN A 166 -2.96 14.95 -17.86
C ASN A 166 -1.86 14.15 -18.57
N HIS A 167 -0.72 13.92 -17.91
CA HIS A 167 0.42 13.25 -18.52
C HIS A 167 0.21 11.74 -18.70
N TYR A 168 -0.48 11.10 -17.74
CA TYR A 168 -0.73 9.65 -17.75
C TYR A 168 -2.15 9.27 -18.18
N ASN A 169 -2.99 10.24 -18.53
CA ASN A 169 -4.40 10.02 -18.92
C ASN A 169 -5.17 9.17 -17.87
N LEU A 170 -5.01 9.55 -16.59
CA LEU A 170 -5.66 8.88 -15.47
C LEU A 170 -7.05 9.47 -15.21
N ASP A 171 -7.99 8.64 -14.76
CA ASP A 171 -9.36 9.06 -14.48
C ASP A 171 -9.48 9.86 -13.18
N ASN A 172 -8.61 9.59 -12.18
CA ASN A 172 -8.58 10.31 -10.91
C ASN A 172 -7.33 9.96 -10.08
N ILE A 173 -7.04 10.77 -9.06
CA ILE A 173 -5.92 10.63 -8.13
C ILE A 173 -6.42 10.51 -6.69
N GLY A 174 -5.95 9.48 -5.98
CA GLY A 174 -6.30 9.24 -4.59
C GLY A 174 -5.38 9.95 -3.60
N TRP A 175 -5.98 10.53 -2.56
CA TRP A 175 -5.30 11.19 -1.43
C TRP A 175 -5.68 10.48 -0.13
N GLY A 176 -4.68 10.11 0.68
CA GLY A 176 -4.90 9.33 1.90
C GLY A 176 -4.29 9.97 3.13
N THR A 177 -2.96 9.97 3.20
CA THR A 177 -2.21 10.43 4.39
C THR A 177 -2.59 11.83 4.89
N PRO A 178 -2.77 12.86 4.04
CA PRO A 178 -3.12 14.19 4.52
C PRO A 178 -4.46 14.25 5.26
N PHE A 179 -5.41 13.36 4.94
CA PHE A 179 -6.71 13.30 5.63
C PHE A 179 -6.61 12.87 7.10
N LEU A 180 -5.47 12.32 7.54
CA LEU A 180 -5.23 12.06 8.97
C LEU A 180 -5.17 13.36 9.80
N LEU A 181 -4.98 14.52 9.16
CA LEU A 181 -5.04 15.84 9.75
C LEU A 181 -6.41 16.52 9.58
N VAL A 182 -7.42 15.78 9.09
CA VAL A 182 -8.78 16.28 8.87
C VAL A 182 -9.74 15.61 9.87
N PRO A 183 -10.13 16.31 10.96
CA PRO A 183 -11.00 15.73 12.00
C PRO A 183 -12.38 15.28 11.49
N GLU A 184 -12.89 15.94 10.45
CA GLU A 184 -14.19 15.64 9.83
C GLU A 184 -14.17 14.34 9.01
N ALA A 185 -13.00 13.89 8.56
CA ALA A 185 -12.85 12.74 7.66
C ALA A 185 -12.35 11.48 8.37
N THR A 186 -11.72 11.61 9.54
CA THR A 186 -11.06 10.49 10.22
C THR A 186 -11.31 10.50 11.72
N THR A 187 -11.28 9.32 12.32
CA THR A 187 -11.42 9.15 13.77
C THR A 187 -10.09 9.29 14.51
N VAL A 188 -9.04 9.88 13.92
CA VAL A 188 -7.76 10.08 14.62
C VAL A 188 -8.01 10.90 15.89
N ASP A 189 -7.42 10.52 17.01
CA ASP A 189 -7.58 11.27 18.25
C ASP A 189 -6.70 12.54 18.26
N LYS A 190 -7.00 13.47 19.17
CA LYS A 190 -6.32 14.77 19.25
C LYS A 190 -4.82 14.64 19.49
N ASP A 191 -4.40 13.76 20.40
CA ASP A 191 -2.98 13.62 20.76
C ASP A 191 -2.19 13.02 19.59
N THR A 192 -2.76 12.04 18.89
CA THR A 192 -2.14 11.46 17.71
C THR A 192 -2.08 12.46 16.55
N ARG A 193 -3.14 13.26 16.31
CA ARG A 193 -3.10 14.35 15.31
C ARG A 193 -2.01 15.37 15.60
N GLU A 194 -1.87 15.78 16.86
CA GLU A 194 -0.83 16.74 17.25
C GLU A 194 0.59 16.19 17.01
N LYS A 195 0.80 14.89 17.22
CA LYS A 195 2.07 14.24 16.85
C LYS A 195 2.29 14.21 15.34
N LEU A 196 1.25 13.93 14.55
CA LEU A 196 1.34 13.93 13.08
C LEU A 196 1.71 15.32 12.54
N ARG A 197 1.11 16.39 13.06
CA ARG A 197 1.42 17.79 12.67
C ARG A 197 2.88 18.18 12.91
N LYS A 198 3.48 17.61 13.96
CA LYS A 198 4.87 17.85 14.35
C LYS A 198 5.86 16.92 13.69
N ALA A 199 5.38 15.84 13.07
CA ALA A 199 6.23 14.80 12.51
C ALA A 199 7.16 15.39 11.45
N ARG A 200 8.40 14.93 11.50
CA ARG A 200 9.41 15.16 10.47
C ARG A 200 9.84 13.83 9.87
N GLU A 201 10.69 13.92 8.86
CA GLU A 201 11.14 12.79 8.06
C GLU A 201 11.74 11.68 8.93
N GLU A 202 12.46 12.02 10.00
CA GLU A 202 13.03 11.07 10.97
C GLU A 202 11.99 10.33 11.84
N ASP A 203 10.80 10.93 12.02
CA ASP A 203 9.71 10.36 12.83
C ASP A 203 8.89 9.34 12.05
N LEU A 204 9.02 9.32 10.72
CA LEU A 204 8.27 8.48 9.82
C LEU A 204 9.20 7.41 9.25
N TYR A 205 8.88 6.14 9.52
CA TYR A 205 9.76 5.06 9.09
C TYR A 205 9.00 3.82 8.68
N LEU A 206 9.62 3.07 7.79
CA LEU A 206 9.14 1.76 7.42
C LEU A 206 9.57 0.74 8.48
N SER A 207 8.61 0.22 9.22
CA SER A 207 8.82 -0.62 10.39
C SER A 207 8.48 -2.10 10.13
N ASN A 208 9.01 -2.98 10.97
CA ASN A 208 8.73 -4.42 10.94
C ASN A 208 7.68 -4.84 11.98
N ILE A 209 6.89 -3.91 12.52
CA ILE A 209 5.99 -4.17 13.65
C ILE A 209 4.78 -5.03 13.30
N SER A 210 4.44 -5.16 12.01
CA SER A 210 3.26 -5.90 11.57
C SER A 210 3.39 -7.39 11.93
N PRO A 211 2.37 -7.98 12.59
CA PRO A 211 2.31 -9.41 12.83
C PRO A 211 2.30 -10.25 11.55
N LEU A 212 1.95 -9.65 10.41
CA LEU A 212 1.91 -10.29 9.09
C LEU A 212 3.30 -10.44 8.44
N GLY A 213 4.35 -9.84 9.01
CA GLY A 213 5.69 -9.86 8.43
C GLY A 213 5.86 -8.93 7.23
N VAL A 214 4.85 -8.13 6.90
CA VAL A 214 4.91 -7.10 5.84
C VAL A 214 5.35 -5.77 6.45
N PRO A 215 6.30 -5.04 5.84
CA PRO A 215 6.70 -3.72 6.29
C PRO A 215 5.52 -2.75 6.38
N PHE A 216 5.54 -1.88 7.38
CA PHE A 216 4.43 -1.00 7.75
C PHE A 216 4.94 0.40 8.09
N ASN A 217 4.44 1.41 7.39
CA ASN A 217 4.79 2.80 7.71
C ASN A 217 4.24 3.16 9.08
N THR A 218 5.10 3.74 9.91
CA THR A 218 4.82 3.96 11.34
C THR A 218 5.33 5.33 11.76
N LEU A 219 4.57 5.95 12.66
CA LEU A 219 4.98 7.14 13.40
C LEU A 219 5.74 6.74 14.68
N ARG A 220 6.98 7.21 14.83
CA ARG A 220 7.76 7.07 16.07
C ARG A 220 7.09 7.79 17.23
N GLY A 221 7.25 7.24 18.43
CA GLY A 221 6.65 7.79 19.65
C GLY A 221 5.12 7.66 19.69
N SER A 222 4.52 6.83 18.84
CA SER A 222 3.10 6.48 18.95
C SER A 222 2.80 5.89 20.34
N SER A 223 1.60 6.15 20.89
CA SER A 223 1.30 5.68 22.26
C SER A 223 1.29 4.15 22.35
N LYS A 224 1.06 3.44 21.24
CA LYS A 224 1.22 1.98 21.20
C LYS A 224 2.68 1.53 21.25
N GLU A 225 3.60 2.29 20.65
CA GLU A 225 5.03 2.01 20.74
C GLU A 225 5.53 2.23 22.18
N VAL A 226 5.09 3.30 22.84
CA VAL A 226 5.40 3.55 24.26
C VAL A 226 4.91 2.38 25.13
N GLU A 227 3.67 1.93 24.92
CA GLU A 227 3.13 0.74 25.62
C GLU A 227 3.95 -0.54 25.32
N LYS A 228 4.42 -0.73 24.08
CA LYS A 228 5.28 -1.86 23.70
C LYS A 228 6.55 -1.88 24.56
N PHE A 229 7.27 -0.76 24.61
CA PHE A 229 8.52 -0.67 25.37
C PHE A 229 8.31 -0.80 26.88
N GLN A 230 7.24 -0.22 27.42
CA GLN A 230 6.88 -0.42 28.83
C GLN A 230 6.68 -1.91 29.16
N LYS A 231 5.95 -2.64 28.32
CA LYS A 231 5.72 -4.08 28.53
C LYS A 231 7.00 -4.89 28.44
N ILE A 232 7.92 -4.54 27.54
CA ILE A 232 9.24 -5.18 27.46
C ILE A 232 10.01 -4.96 28.77
N ALA A 233 10.07 -3.72 29.26
CA ALA A 233 10.74 -3.37 30.52
C ALA A 233 10.14 -4.07 31.74
N GLU A 234 8.83 -4.30 31.75
CA GLU A 234 8.13 -5.04 32.81
C GLU A 234 8.35 -6.57 32.75
N GLY A 235 9.16 -7.08 31.82
CA GLY A 235 9.34 -8.52 31.59
C GLY A 235 8.07 -9.17 31.02
N ARG A 236 7.21 -8.36 30.39
CA ARG A 236 5.89 -8.78 29.90
C ARG A 236 5.63 -8.44 28.43
N PRO A 237 6.55 -8.75 27.49
CA PRO A 237 6.42 -8.38 26.09
C PRO A 237 5.16 -8.98 25.44
N GLY A 238 4.65 -8.29 24.42
CA GLY A 238 3.47 -8.69 23.66
C GLY A 238 2.12 -8.29 24.28
N SER A 239 1.06 -8.54 23.52
CA SER A 239 -0.33 -8.18 23.85
C SER A 239 -1.15 -9.39 24.29
N PRO A 240 -2.18 -9.25 25.16
CA PRO A 240 -3.09 -10.35 25.50
C PRO A 240 -3.89 -10.90 24.29
N CYS A 241 -3.95 -10.17 23.17
CA CYS A 241 -4.58 -10.59 21.90
C CYS A 241 -6.04 -11.08 22.01
N PRO A 242 -6.97 -10.28 22.59
CA PRO A 242 -8.36 -10.71 22.75
C PRO A 242 -9.11 -10.89 21.43
N ARG A 243 -8.78 -10.08 20.40
CA ARG A 243 -9.48 -10.08 19.10
C ARG A 243 -9.08 -11.19 18.14
N LYS A 244 -7.86 -11.74 18.27
CA LYS A 244 -7.31 -12.82 17.44
C LYS A 244 -7.33 -12.66 15.90
N PHE A 245 -7.75 -11.52 15.33
CA PHE A 245 -7.79 -11.32 13.85
C PHE A 245 -6.46 -11.57 13.11
N LEU A 246 -5.31 -11.41 13.79
CA LEU A 246 -3.98 -11.65 13.23
C LEU A 246 -3.29 -12.89 13.84
N ALA A 247 -4.05 -13.79 14.48
CA ALA A 247 -3.53 -15.01 15.07
C ALA A 247 -3.36 -16.10 14.00
N LEU A 248 -2.42 -15.89 13.08
CA LEU A 248 -2.26 -16.72 11.88
C LEU A 248 -1.14 -17.77 11.98
N SER A 249 -0.28 -17.70 13.00
CA SER A 249 0.79 -18.68 13.19
C SER A 249 0.27 -19.90 13.95
N ASN A 250 0.63 -21.11 13.53
CA ASN A 250 0.29 -22.35 14.24
C ASN A 250 1.46 -22.89 15.08
N GLU A 251 2.51 -22.10 15.27
CA GLU A 251 3.76 -22.51 15.92
C GLU A 251 3.55 -23.01 17.37
N TYR A 252 2.56 -22.44 18.08
CA TYR A 252 2.24 -22.80 19.47
C TYR A 252 0.83 -23.36 19.65
N GLY A 253 0.26 -23.95 18.59
CA GLY A 253 -1.03 -24.66 18.65
C GLY A 253 -1.91 -24.45 17.43
N ASN A 254 -2.95 -25.27 17.32
CA ASN A 254 -3.83 -25.30 16.15
C ASN A 254 -4.89 -24.19 16.10
N GLU A 255 -5.12 -23.47 17.20
CA GLU A 255 -6.11 -22.37 17.25
C GLU A 255 -5.56 -21.04 16.68
N GLY A 256 -4.31 -21.02 16.21
CA GLY A 256 -3.63 -19.82 15.75
C GLY A 256 -3.13 -18.94 16.90
N VAL A 257 -1.94 -18.39 16.75
CA VAL A 257 -1.31 -17.44 17.67
C VAL A 257 -0.75 -16.24 16.90
N CYS A 258 -0.93 -15.05 17.46
CA CYS A 258 -0.42 -13.82 16.86
C CYS A 258 1.02 -13.59 17.31
N THR A 259 1.91 -13.23 16.38
CA THR A 259 3.33 -12.98 16.68
C THR A 259 3.54 -11.75 17.59
N ALA A 260 2.56 -10.84 17.65
CA ALA A 260 2.52 -9.73 18.62
C ALA A 260 1.85 -10.10 19.96
N SER A 261 1.43 -11.35 20.15
CA SER A 261 0.83 -11.79 21.41
C SER A 261 1.87 -12.07 22.47
N ARG A 262 1.49 -11.88 23.74
CA ARG A 262 2.30 -12.24 24.89
C ARG A 262 2.65 -13.72 24.89
N LEU A 263 1.70 -14.57 24.50
CA LEU A 263 1.91 -16.01 24.40
C LEU A 263 3.05 -16.32 23.43
N TYR A 264 2.99 -15.77 22.21
CA TYR A 264 4.02 -15.98 21.21
C TYR A 264 5.38 -15.44 21.66
N GLN A 265 5.43 -14.16 22.03
CA GLN A 265 6.70 -13.51 22.35
C GLN A 265 7.37 -14.13 23.57
N LYS A 266 6.61 -14.51 24.61
CA LYS A 266 7.16 -15.21 25.76
C LYS A 266 7.80 -16.54 25.34
N ASN A 267 7.04 -17.41 24.67
CA ASN A 267 7.55 -18.73 24.25
C ASN A 267 8.76 -18.59 23.33
N LYS A 268 8.74 -17.63 22.40
CA LYS A 268 9.84 -17.41 21.46
C LYS A 268 11.09 -16.86 22.13
N ILE A 269 10.93 -16.04 23.17
CA ILE A 269 12.05 -15.56 24.01
C ILE A 269 12.61 -16.71 24.84
N ASP A 270 11.77 -17.59 25.39
CA ASP A 270 12.22 -18.76 26.16
C ASP A 270 13.05 -19.73 25.27
N GLU A 271 12.76 -19.79 23.97
CA GLU A 271 13.52 -20.58 22.99
C GLU A 271 14.84 -19.93 22.55
N ASN A 272 14.81 -18.65 22.17
CA ASN A 272 15.88 -18.02 21.39
C ASN A 272 16.57 -16.84 22.10
N GLY A 273 16.13 -16.50 23.31
CA GLY A 273 16.51 -15.25 23.98
C GLY A 273 15.78 -14.02 23.44
N ILE A 274 15.96 -12.89 24.11
CA ILE A 274 15.33 -11.62 23.72
C ILE A 274 16.00 -11.04 22.47
N SER A 275 15.20 -10.66 21.47
CA SER A 275 15.66 -9.96 20.27
C SER A 275 14.55 -9.10 19.68
N ASP A 276 14.94 -8.07 18.93
CA ASP A 276 14.02 -7.15 18.27
C ASP A 276 13.10 -7.86 17.26
N GLN A 277 13.59 -8.92 16.61
CA GLN A 277 12.78 -9.73 15.68
C GLN A 277 11.51 -10.31 16.36
N ILE A 278 11.60 -10.59 17.67
CA ILE A 278 10.49 -11.11 18.47
C ILE A 278 9.68 -9.95 19.06
N THR A 279 10.35 -8.99 19.71
CA THR A 279 9.71 -7.96 20.54
C THR A 279 9.15 -6.79 19.75
N ASP A 280 9.55 -6.57 18.49
CA ASP A 280 9.04 -5.46 17.68
C ASP A 280 7.58 -5.62 17.27
N LYS A 281 7.08 -6.86 17.25
CA LYS A 281 5.71 -7.13 16.79
C LYS A 281 4.71 -6.46 17.72
N THR A 282 3.84 -5.64 17.13
CA THR A 282 2.87 -4.82 17.84
C THR A 282 1.44 -5.24 17.50
N CYS A 283 0.54 -5.18 18.49
CA CYS A 283 -0.86 -5.55 18.28
C CYS A 283 -1.61 -4.47 17.50
N LEU A 284 -1.70 -4.64 16.17
CA LEU A 284 -2.41 -3.73 15.28
C LEU A 284 -3.94 -3.74 15.49
N CYS A 285 -4.53 -4.88 15.85
CA CYS A 285 -5.99 -5.00 15.99
C CYS A 285 -6.57 -4.04 17.05
N MET A 286 -5.86 -3.83 18.15
CA MET A 286 -6.24 -2.84 19.17
C MET A 286 -5.64 -1.48 18.85
N GLY A 287 -4.39 -1.42 18.40
CA GLY A 287 -3.70 -0.16 18.13
C GLY A 287 -4.38 0.72 17.08
N LEU A 288 -4.80 0.14 15.96
CA LEU A 288 -5.47 0.86 14.87
C LEU A 288 -6.94 1.19 15.18
N ALA A 289 -7.56 0.50 16.13
CA ALA A 289 -8.94 0.76 16.56
C ALA A 289 -9.02 1.74 17.74
N ALA A 290 -7.90 2.01 18.41
CA ALA A 290 -7.86 2.75 19.66
C ALA A 290 -8.37 4.19 19.52
N THR A 291 -8.16 4.84 18.38
CA THR A 291 -8.58 6.24 18.16
C THR A 291 -10.11 6.39 18.26
N ALA A 292 -10.87 5.45 17.68
CA ALA A 292 -12.32 5.40 17.81
C ALA A 292 -12.76 5.11 19.25
N VAL A 293 -12.08 4.18 19.94
CA VAL A 293 -12.36 3.88 21.35
C VAL A 293 -12.15 5.12 22.25
N ILE A 294 -11.12 5.92 21.97
CA ILE A 294 -10.83 7.17 22.69
C ILE A 294 -11.90 8.22 22.37
N ASN A 295 -12.13 8.53 21.10
CA ASN A 295 -13.00 9.63 20.69
C ASN A 295 -14.48 9.41 21.06
N TYR A 296 -14.94 8.15 21.09
CA TYR A 296 -16.30 7.80 21.48
C TYR A 296 -16.42 7.29 22.93
N GLU A 297 -15.35 7.44 23.72
CA GLU A 297 -15.31 7.07 25.15
C GLU A 297 -15.80 5.64 25.45
N ILE A 298 -15.53 4.71 24.54
CA ILE A 298 -16.00 3.33 24.66
C ILE A 298 -15.30 2.65 25.84
N THR A 299 -16.09 2.22 26.83
CA THR A 299 -15.58 1.53 28.01
C THR A 299 -15.33 0.06 27.68
N ASN A 300 -14.07 -0.34 27.59
CA ASN A 300 -13.65 -1.72 27.41
C ASN A 300 -12.32 -2.00 28.15
N ARG A 301 -11.88 -3.27 28.13
CA ARG A 301 -10.59 -3.69 28.71
C ARG A 301 -9.44 -3.64 27.70
N GLU A 302 -9.65 -3.07 26.53
CA GLU A 302 -8.65 -3.00 25.48
C GLU A 302 -7.65 -1.88 25.79
N SER A 303 -6.45 -2.00 25.22
CA SER A 303 -5.46 -0.93 25.34
C SER A 303 -5.92 0.30 24.55
N LYS A 304 -5.66 1.48 25.12
CA LYS A 304 -5.86 2.78 24.47
C LYS A 304 -4.59 3.30 23.76
N GLY A 305 -3.56 2.46 23.65
CA GLY A 305 -2.37 2.79 22.86
C GLY A 305 -2.73 2.82 21.39
N VAL A 306 -2.41 3.91 20.70
CA VAL A 306 -2.73 4.15 19.30
C VAL A 306 -1.56 3.76 18.41
N SER A 307 -1.84 2.94 17.41
CA SER A 307 -0.97 2.75 16.24
C SER A 307 -1.54 3.58 15.11
N ILE A 308 -0.66 4.21 14.32
CA ILE A 308 -1.05 4.95 13.13
C ILE A 308 0.02 4.78 12.05
N CYS A 309 -0.42 4.81 10.80
CA CYS A 309 0.40 4.49 9.64
C CYS A 309 0.34 5.56 8.54
N PRO A 310 0.76 6.79 8.85
CA PRO A 310 0.87 7.84 7.83
C PRO A 310 1.88 7.42 6.75
N GLY A 311 1.65 7.87 5.52
CA GLY A 311 2.68 7.81 4.49
C GLY A 311 3.81 8.81 4.79
N PRO A 312 4.99 8.65 4.18
CA PRO A 312 6.17 9.47 4.50
C PRO A 312 5.97 10.98 4.26
N ASN A 313 5.04 11.33 3.37
CA ASN A 313 4.76 12.73 3.04
C ASN A 313 4.09 13.51 4.19
N MET A 314 3.63 12.83 5.26
CA MET A 314 3.10 13.51 6.45
C MET A 314 4.12 14.50 7.05
N ALA A 315 5.42 14.25 6.91
CA ALA A 315 6.48 15.15 7.41
C ALA A 315 6.38 16.59 6.88
N TYR A 316 5.68 16.76 5.75
CA TYR A 316 5.52 18.03 5.06
C TYR A 316 4.17 18.72 5.31
N PHE A 317 3.25 18.10 6.07
CA PHE A 317 1.98 18.70 6.48
C PHE A 317 2.03 19.06 7.97
N SER A 318 1.75 20.32 8.31
CA SER A 318 1.78 20.79 9.71
C SER A 318 0.44 21.31 10.24
N GLU A 319 -0.56 21.44 9.38
CA GLU A 319 -1.84 22.06 9.75
C GLU A 319 -2.96 21.05 9.92
N GLU A 320 -3.77 21.25 10.98
CA GLU A 320 -5.08 20.63 11.05
C GLU A 320 -6.00 21.37 10.06
N LEU A 321 -6.71 20.63 9.22
CA LEU A 321 -7.53 21.20 8.15
C LEU A 321 -8.97 20.70 8.26
N THR A 322 -9.92 21.55 7.89
CA THR A 322 -11.29 21.12 7.58
C THR A 322 -11.32 20.29 6.30
N LEU A 323 -12.41 19.54 6.08
CA LEU A 323 -12.60 18.81 4.82
C LEU A 323 -12.62 19.76 3.63
N SER A 324 -13.26 20.92 3.78
CA SER A 324 -13.33 21.94 2.74
C SER A 324 -11.95 22.49 2.39
N GLU A 325 -11.09 22.75 3.37
CA GLU A 325 -9.72 23.23 3.12
C GLU A 325 -8.86 22.17 2.44
N MET A 326 -8.95 20.91 2.87
CA MET A 326 -8.23 19.81 2.21
C MET A 326 -8.68 19.64 0.76
N VAL A 327 -9.99 19.66 0.50
CA VAL A 327 -10.54 19.59 -0.87
C VAL A 327 -10.09 20.79 -1.69
N ASN A 328 -10.12 21.99 -1.13
CA ASN A 328 -9.64 23.20 -1.81
C ASN A 328 -8.14 23.09 -2.15
N HIS A 329 -7.33 22.54 -1.24
CA HIS A 329 -5.90 22.32 -1.49
C HIS A 329 -5.65 21.33 -2.62
N ILE A 330 -6.38 20.21 -2.67
CA ILE A 330 -6.26 19.19 -3.73
C ILE A 330 -6.47 19.81 -5.12
N TYR A 331 -7.42 20.74 -5.27
CA TYR A 331 -7.79 21.28 -6.59
C TYR A 331 -7.19 22.66 -6.91
N ASN A 332 -6.78 23.44 -5.90
CA ASN A 332 -6.33 24.83 -6.09
C ASN A 332 -4.96 25.16 -5.47
N ASN A 333 -4.26 24.19 -4.88
CA ASN A 333 -2.93 24.35 -4.29
C ASN A 333 -2.84 25.48 -3.25
N VAL A 334 -3.53 25.32 -2.12
CA VAL A 334 -3.52 26.31 -1.04
C VAL A 334 -2.12 26.42 -0.43
N ALA A 335 -1.56 27.65 -0.44
CA ALA A 335 -0.26 27.96 0.13
C ALA A 335 -0.21 27.66 1.64
N GLY A 336 0.92 27.13 2.11
CA GLY A 336 1.16 26.84 3.53
C GLY A 336 0.61 25.50 4.03
N VAL A 337 -0.23 24.79 3.26
CA VAL A 337 -0.70 23.44 3.62
C VAL A 337 0.42 22.41 3.59
N VAL A 338 1.31 22.53 2.59
CA VAL A 338 2.49 21.70 2.43
C VAL A 338 3.73 22.56 2.54
N ARG A 339 4.73 22.09 3.27
CA ARG A 339 6.04 22.76 3.38
C ARG A 339 6.70 22.88 2.00
N SER A 340 7.29 24.04 1.73
CA SER A 340 7.90 24.37 0.44
C SER A 340 9.19 23.61 0.14
N ASP A 341 9.85 23.06 1.16
CA ASP A 341 11.07 22.25 1.01
C ASP A 341 10.77 20.78 0.67
N ARG A 342 9.48 20.42 0.55
CA ARG A 342 9.05 19.11 0.12
C ARG A 342 9.60 18.78 -1.28
N PRO A 343 10.27 17.63 -1.48
CA PRO A 343 10.64 17.18 -2.81
C PRO A 343 9.40 16.77 -3.62
N ASN A 344 9.47 16.94 -4.95
CA ASN A 344 8.47 16.41 -5.88
C ASN A 344 8.20 14.92 -5.61
N MET A 345 6.95 14.49 -5.75
CA MET A 345 6.52 13.12 -5.42
C MET A 345 7.36 12.00 -6.06
N PHE A 346 7.83 12.18 -7.30
CA PHE A 346 8.65 11.18 -8.00
C PHE A 346 10.06 11.11 -7.42
N ILE A 347 10.62 12.26 -7.05
CA ILE A 347 11.94 12.34 -6.40
C ILE A 347 11.86 11.78 -4.98
N ASN A 348 10.77 12.06 -4.27
CA ASN A 348 10.55 11.53 -2.94
C ASN A 348 10.44 9.99 -2.97
N GLU A 349 9.66 9.43 -3.90
CA GLU A 349 9.59 7.98 -4.09
C GLU A 349 10.96 7.39 -4.48
N LEU A 350 11.68 8.03 -5.40
CA LEU A 350 13.00 7.60 -5.83
C LEU A 350 13.98 7.52 -4.63
N ALA A 351 13.99 8.53 -3.77
CA ALA A 351 14.82 8.53 -2.55
C ALA A 351 14.49 7.33 -1.64
N MET A 352 13.20 7.03 -1.45
CA MET A 352 12.77 5.86 -0.66
C MET A 352 13.25 4.55 -1.28
N TYR A 353 13.18 4.40 -2.61
CA TYR A 353 13.70 3.21 -3.28
C TYR A 353 15.22 3.10 -3.22
N LEU A 354 15.97 4.22 -3.24
CA LEU A 354 17.43 4.21 -3.04
C LEU A 354 17.78 3.70 -1.63
N ASP A 355 17.09 4.18 -0.61
CA ASP A 355 17.31 3.75 0.76
C ASP A 355 16.89 2.29 0.98
N TYR A 356 15.78 1.88 0.37
CA TYR A 356 15.36 0.48 0.37
C TYR A 356 16.38 -0.43 -0.32
N PHE A 357 16.91 -0.02 -1.47
CA PHE A 357 17.91 -0.80 -2.20
C PHE A 357 19.21 -0.93 -1.41
N SER A 358 19.68 0.15 -0.80
CA SER A 358 20.85 0.14 0.09
C SER A 358 20.67 -0.90 1.21
N LYS A 359 19.53 -0.88 1.90
CA LYS A 359 19.21 -1.88 2.94
C LYS A 359 19.17 -3.29 2.39
N LYS A 360 18.63 -3.49 1.18
CA LYS A 360 18.61 -4.80 0.52
C LYS A 360 20.02 -5.30 0.21
N ILE A 361 20.91 -4.44 -0.25
CA ILE A 361 22.32 -4.80 -0.47
C ILE A 361 22.95 -5.23 0.86
N ASP A 362 22.76 -4.45 1.93
CA ASP A 362 23.29 -4.76 3.25
C ASP A 362 22.78 -6.09 3.83
N GLU A 363 21.48 -6.39 3.67
CA GLU A 363 20.90 -7.67 4.06
C GLU A 363 21.58 -8.85 3.35
N GLN A 364 21.92 -8.69 2.06
CA GLN A 364 22.56 -9.73 1.26
C GLN A 364 24.05 -9.89 1.56
N LYS A 365 24.72 -8.88 2.13
CA LYS A 365 26.09 -9.03 2.66
C LYS A 365 26.16 -10.05 3.79
N ALA A 366 25.11 -10.11 4.62
CA ALA A 366 25.04 -11.04 5.75
C ALA A 366 24.52 -12.42 5.35
N ASN A 367 23.57 -12.48 4.41
CA ASN A 367 22.86 -13.72 4.04
C ASN A 367 22.72 -13.85 2.52
N TRP A 368 23.80 -14.22 1.83
CA TRP A 368 23.80 -14.42 0.39
C TRP A 368 23.06 -15.71 -0.03
N ASP A 369 22.18 -15.62 -1.03
CA ASP A 369 21.49 -16.75 -1.65
C ASP A 369 21.75 -16.80 -3.17
N ARG A 370 21.45 -17.95 -3.81
CA ARG A 370 21.68 -18.13 -5.26
C ARG A 370 20.87 -17.17 -6.14
N ALA A 371 19.78 -16.62 -5.62
CA ALA A 371 18.91 -15.66 -6.31
C ALA A 371 19.29 -14.19 -6.03
N SER A 372 20.14 -13.91 -5.03
CA SER A 372 20.55 -12.56 -4.61
C SER A 372 21.12 -11.73 -5.75
N ALA A 373 22.06 -12.31 -6.51
CA ALA A 373 22.66 -11.67 -7.68
C ALA A 373 21.59 -11.19 -8.69
N LYS A 374 20.66 -12.08 -9.03
CA LYS A 374 19.59 -11.76 -9.99
C LYS A 374 18.66 -10.67 -9.46
N LYS A 375 18.26 -10.75 -8.18
CA LYS A 375 17.37 -9.77 -7.55
C LYS A 375 18.00 -8.38 -7.51
N LEU A 376 19.24 -8.26 -7.02
CA LEU A 376 19.93 -6.98 -6.89
C LEU A 376 20.20 -6.34 -8.27
N ASN A 377 20.65 -7.13 -9.26
CA ASN A 377 20.83 -6.63 -10.63
C ASN A 377 19.51 -6.19 -11.28
N THR A 378 18.43 -6.96 -11.10
CA THR A 378 17.10 -6.57 -11.60
C THR A 378 16.67 -5.25 -10.99
N PHE A 379 16.85 -5.09 -9.68
CA PHE A 379 16.53 -3.86 -8.96
C PHE A 379 17.32 -2.66 -9.49
N ALA A 380 18.64 -2.78 -9.62
CA ALA A 380 19.51 -1.72 -10.13
C ALA A 380 19.11 -1.30 -11.56
N ASN A 381 18.81 -2.27 -12.43
CA ASN A 381 18.39 -2.01 -13.81
C ASN A 381 17.05 -1.28 -13.86
N ASN A 382 16.05 -1.72 -13.09
CA ASN A 382 14.74 -1.08 -13.04
C ASN A 382 14.83 0.35 -12.50
N MET A 383 15.64 0.58 -11.46
CA MET A 383 15.91 1.92 -10.93
C MET A 383 16.56 2.82 -11.97
N ASN A 384 17.56 2.30 -12.71
CA ASN A 384 18.21 3.03 -13.79
C ASN A 384 17.24 3.40 -14.92
N HIS A 385 16.37 2.49 -15.32
CA HIS A 385 15.31 2.78 -16.30
C HIS A 385 14.36 3.85 -15.78
N GLY A 386 13.93 3.77 -14.52
CA GLY A 386 13.06 4.78 -13.92
C GLY A 386 13.70 6.17 -13.87
N ILE A 387 14.98 6.26 -13.52
CA ILE A 387 15.73 7.53 -13.52
C ILE A 387 15.85 8.12 -14.92
N ILE A 388 16.13 7.28 -15.94
CA ILE A 388 16.20 7.73 -17.35
C ILE A 388 14.84 8.27 -17.79
N TYR A 389 13.78 7.51 -17.54
CA TYR A 389 12.41 7.92 -17.82
C TYR A 389 12.06 9.25 -17.16
N TYR A 390 12.39 9.44 -15.88
CA TYR A 390 12.15 10.72 -15.19
C TYR A 390 12.94 11.87 -15.81
N LYS A 391 14.21 11.68 -16.19
CA LYS A 391 14.99 12.73 -16.87
C LYS A 391 14.34 13.14 -18.19
N GLU A 392 13.95 12.18 -19.02
CA GLU A 392 13.27 12.44 -20.29
C GLU A 392 11.93 13.14 -20.09
N MET A 393 11.14 12.68 -19.11
CA MET A 393 9.87 13.29 -18.74
C MET A 393 10.08 14.75 -18.31
N PHE A 394 10.89 15.03 -17.28
CA PHE A 394 11.09 16.40 -16.78
C PHE A 394 11.73 17.36 -17.81
N ASN A 395 12.40 16.85 -18.83
CA ASN A 395 12.91 17.66 -19.95
C ASN A 395 11.83 17.97 -21.01
N THR A 396 10.68 17.30 -20.99
CA THR A 396 9.64 17.40 -22.03
C THR A 396 8.31 17.97 -21.56
N ILE A 397 8.10 18.15 -20.25
CA ILE A 397 6.84 18.62 -19.64
C ILE A 397 6.55 20.13 -19.79
N GLY A 398 7.34 20.87 -20.57
CA GLY A 398 7.13 22.29 -20.84
C GLY A 398 7.14 23.15 -19.57
N ASP A 399 6.08 23.93 -19.36
CA ASP A 399 5.94 24.86 -18.23
C ASP A 399 5.40 24.20 -16.94
N THR A 400 5.25 22.88 -16.90
CA THR A 400 4.87 22.16 -15.67
C THR A 400 6.09 21.97 -14.78
N PHE A 401 5.97 22.16 -13.47
CA PHE A 401 7.03 22.02 -12.47
C PHE A 401 8.24 22.96 -12.67
N VAL A 402 8.05 24.12 -13.30
CA VAL A 402 9.15 25.08 -13.61
C VAL A 402 9.94 25.45 -12.35
N GLU A 403 9.26 25.72 -11.24
CA GLU A 403 9.90 26.15 -9.99
C GLU A 403 10.82 25.08 -9.38
N VAL A 404 10.53 23.79 -9.62
CA VAL A 404 11.29 22.66 -9.05
C VAL A 404 12.16 21.96 -10.08
N GLN A 405 12.13 22.34 -11.36
CA GLN A 405 12.81 21.61 -12.44
C GLN A 405 14.32 21.48 -12.18
N ALA A 406 14.99 22.57 -11.78
CA ALA A 406 16.42 22.55 -11.51
C ALA A 406 16.80 21.61 -10.35
N SER A 407 16.05 21.63 -9.24
CA SER A 407 16.31 20.77 -8.08
C SER A 407 15.97 19.30 -8.38
N VAL A 408 14.94 19.05 -9.18
CA VAL A 408 14.58 17.71 -9.68
C VAL A 408 15.68 17.13 -10.57
N ILE A 409 16.17 17.89 -11.55
CA ILE A 409 17.24 17.42 -12.45
C ILE A 409 18.53 17.13 -11.68
N GLN A 410 18.89 17.99 -10.72
CA GLN A 410 20.02 17.72 -9.83
C GLN A 410 19.81 16.44 -9.02
N SER A 411 18.63 16.27 -8.40
CA SER A 411 18.28 15.07 -7.63
C SER A 411 18.36 13.79 -8.47
N LEU A 412 17.95 13.84 -9.74
CA LEU A 412 18.05 12.70 -10.67
C LEU A 412 19.50 12.39 -11.06
N ASN A 413 20.37 13.40 -11.14
CA ASN A 413 21.80 13.19 -11.38
C ASN A 413 22.46 12.54 -10.16
N ASP A 414 22.16 13.02 -8.96
CA ASP A 414 22.69 12.47 -7.71
C ASP A 414 22.19 11.04 -7.49
N ALA A 415 20.89 10.79 -7.72
CA ALA A 415 20.32 9.45 -7.69
C ALA A 415 21.01 8.50 -8.68
N LYS A 416 21.28 8.97 -9.91
CA LYS A 416 21.99 8.15 -10.91
C LYS A 416 23.39 7.77 -10.44
N GLN A 417 24.13 8.71 -9.86
CA GLN A 417 25.46 8.43 -9.30
C GLN A 417 25.38 7.43 -8.13
N ARG A 418 24.38 7.58 -7.25
CA ARG A 418 24.16 6.65 -6.13
C ARG A 418 23.83 5.24 -6.62
N VAL A 419 22.96 5.10 -7.63
CA VAL A 419 22.65 3.78 -8.23
C VAL A 419 23.88 3.16 -8.89
N ASN A 420 24.69 3.94 -9.60
CA ASN A 420 25.93 3.42 -10.19
C ASN A 420 26.87 2.86 -9.11
N LYS A 421 27.11 3.61 -8.03
CA LYS A 421 27.93 3.14 -6.89
C LYS A 421 27.37 1.86 -6.26
N MET A 422 26.06 1.79 -6.04
CA MET A 422 25.40 0.59 -5.52
C MET A 422 25.50 -0.58 -6.51
N THR A 423 25.49 -0.32 -7.82
CA THR A 423 25.66 -1.35 -8.85
C THR A 423 27.08 -1.92 -8.83
N ASP A 424 28.10 -1.07 -8.67
CA ASP A 424 29.49 -1.50 -8.53
C ASP A 424 29.68 -2.35 -7.26
N GLU A 425 29.06 -1.94 -6.15
CA GLU A 425 29.05 -2.70 -4.91
C GLU A 425 28.38 -4.07 -5.08
N VAL A 426 27.24 -4.14 -5.77
CA VAL A 426 26.58 -5.40 -6.10
C VAL A 426 27.49 -6.29 -6.96
N ALA A 427 28.19 -5.74 -7.95
CA ALA A 427 29.12 -6.51 -8.77
C ALA A 427 30.25 -7.14 -7.92
N ILE A 428 30.86 -6.37 -7.02
CA ILE A 428 31.88 -6.85 -6.09
C ILE A 428 31.32 -7.96 -5.17
N LEU A 429 30.10 -7.78 -4.65
CA LEU A 429 29.46 -8.80 -3.82
C LEU A 429 29.20 -10.10 -4.59
N ILE A 430 28.80 -10.01 -5.86
CA ILE A 430 28.60 -11.18 -6.72
C ILE A 430 29.94 -11.90 -6.94
N GLU A 431 31.00 -11.18 -7.29
CA GLU A 431 32.33 -11.77 -7.52
C GLU A 431 32.87 -12.49 -6.27
N ASN A 432 32.74 -11.87 -5.10
CA ASN A 432 33.19 -12.45 -3.83
C ASN A 432 32.43 -13.71 -3.39
N ASN A 433 31.18 -13.88 -3.84
CA ASN A 433 30.33 -15.02 -3.48
C ASN A 433 30.18 -16.06 -4.62
N GLN A 434 30.85 -15.85 -5.76
CA GLN A 434 30.97 -16.83 -6.86
C GLN A 434 32.27 -17.65 -6.78
N GLN A 435 33.23 -17.21 -5.96
CA GLN A 435 34.37 -18.01 -5.50
C GLN A 435 33.95 -18.93 -4.36
#